data_AF-A0A7S3CU42-F1
#
_entry.id   AF-A0A7S3CU42-F1
#
_cell.length_a   1.000
_cell.length_b   1.000
_cell.length_c   1.000
_cell.angle_alpha   90.00
_cell.angle_beta   90.00
_cell.angle_gamma   90.00
#
_symmetry.space_group_name_H-M   'P 1'
#
loop_
_entity.id
_entity.type
_entity.pdbx_description
1 polymer ?
#
loop_
_entity_poly.entity_id
_entity_poly.type
_entity_poly.pdbx_seq_one_letter_code
_entity_poly.pdbx_strand_id
1 'polypeptide(L)'
;MVDIDLPDGYFDEMDMTTFHSDDYIELLRNINPENQSEYRDQLIRYNFGEDCPVFPCIYDYCKTYAAGSLLAAESIAAGYSDIAINWAGGLHHAKKCEASGFCYVNDCVLAILELLKTYTRVLYIDIDCHHGDGVEEAFLLTDRVMTASFHKYGSFFPGTGSLNDIGVETGKYYSVNYPLDEGIDDATYLFAFKVVMEEIKLRFKPEAIFLQCGTDSLSSDRLGMFNLSVKGHGECVKLIKSWGIPMILSGGGGYTLRNISRCWVYETSIAIGQDIQNEMPEHYKYRDYFCPDYKIHQ
;
A
#
# COMPACT_ATOMS: atom_id res chain seq x y z
N MET A 1 1.46 -12.30 14.65
CA MET A 1 1.17 -10.89 14.94
C MET A 1 2.38 -10.37 15.67
N VAL A 2 3.08 -9.40 15.08
CA VAL A 2 3.87 -8.48 15.89
C VAL A 2 2.79 -7.63 16.56
N ASP A 3 2.60 -7.80 17.86
CA ASP A 3 1.77 -6.88 18.62
C ASP A 3 2.47 -5.52 18.50
N ILE A 4 1.84 -4.60 17.76
CA ILE A 4 2.19 -3.20 17.89
C ILE A 4 1.60 -2.84 19.27
N ASP A 5 2.41 -2.98 20.32
CA ASP A 5 2.06 -2.54 21.68
C ASP A 5 1.96 -1.00 21.66
N LEU A 6 0.85 -0.52 21.11
CA LEU A 6 0.50 0.88 21.09
C LEU A 6 0.04 1.27 22.49
N PRO A 7 0.54 2.38 23.03
CA PRO A 7 -0.05 2.97 24.23
C PRO A 7 -1.55 3.14 24.03
N ASP A 8 -2.34 2.84 25.07
CA ASP A 8 -3.78 3.11 25.04
C ASP A 8 -4.04 4.57 24.63
N GLY A 9 -4.83 4.75 23.56
CA GLY A 9 -5.17 6.06 23.02
C GLY A 9 -4.11 6.72 22.13
N TYR A 10 -3.04 6.01 21.73
CA TYR A 10 -2.03 6.57 20.81
C TYR A 10 -2.62 6.95 19.43
N PHE A 11 -3.54 6.13 18.92
CA PHE A 11 -4.25 6.39 17.67
C PHE A 11 -5.75 6.34 17.96
N ASP A 12 -6.49 7.33 17.49
CA ASP A 12 -7.92 7.44 17.74
C ASP A 12 -8.72 7.92 16.50
N GLU A 13 -9.95 8.37 16.75
CA GLU A 13 -10.82 8.92 15.71
C GLU A 13 -10.22 10.11 15.00
N MET A 14 -9.61 11.02 15.78
CA MET A 14 -9.15 12.31 15.32
C MET A 14 -8.07 12.10 14.26
N ASP A 15 -7.22 11.10 14.45
CA ASP A 15 -6.22 10.68 13.47
C ASP A 15 -6.88 10.22 12.16
N MET A 16 -7.87 9.32 12.21
CA MET A 16 -8.57 8.85 11.01
C MET A 16 -9.32 9.98 10.28
N THR A 17 -9.96 10.89 11.03
CA THR A 17 -10.73 12.02 10.49
C THR A 17 -9.86 13.16 9.95
N THR A 18 -8.54 13.06 10.09
CA THR A 18 -7.62 13.98 9.39
C THR A 18 -7.78 13.86 7.87
N PHE A 19 -8.19 12.68 7.37
CA PHE A 19 -8.58 12.47 5.98
C PHE A 19 -10.06 12.13 5.83
N HIS A 20 -10.54 11.10 6.53
CA HIS A 20 -11.88 10.56 6.34
C HIS A 20 -12.97 11.48 6.93
N SER A 21 -14.20 11.35 6.46
CA SER A 21 -15.32 12.09 7.06
C SER A 21 -15.71 11.53 8.43
N ASP A 22 -16.11 12.41 9.35
CA ASP A 22 -16.51 12.03 10.71
C ASP A 22 -17.64 11.00 10.71
N ASP A 23 -18.64 11.20 9.85
CA ASP A 23 -19.82 10.31 9.73
C ASP A 23 -19.47 8.90 9.22
N TYR A 24 -18.41 8.78 8.41
CA TYR A 24 -17.90 7.49 7.94
C TYR A 24 -17.13 6.74 9.03
N ILE A 25 -16.27 7.44 9.77
CA ILE A 25 -15.52 6.84 10.89
C ILE A 25 -16.45 6.46 12.05
N GLU A 26 -17.49 7.26 12.32
CA GLU A 26 -18.52 6.94 13.31
C GLU A 26 -19.26 5.65 12.95
N LEU A 27 -19.62 5.44 11.66
CA LEU A 27 -20.17 4.16 11.23
C LEU A 27 -19.19 3.03 11.51
N LEU A 28 -17.94 3.15 11.03
CA LEU A 28 -16.92 2.09 11.17
C LEU A 28 -16.73 1.66 12.63
N ARG A 29 -16.80 2.61 13.57
CA ARG A 29 -16.71 2.32 15.00
C ARG A 29 -17.91 1.54 15.54
N ASN A 30 -19.11 1.90 15.12
CA ASN A 30 -20.34 1.40 15.71
C ASN A 30 -20.86 0.13 15.02
N ILE A 31 -20.50 -0.09 13.76
CA ILE A 31 -20.99 -1.20 12.94
C ILE A 31 -20.39 -2.54 13.35
N ASN A 32 -21.23 -3.57 13.41
CA ASN A 32 -20.83 -4.96 13.59
C ASN A 32 -21.85 -5.90 12.92
N PRO A 33 -21.55 -7.21 12.79
CA PRO A 33 -22.46 -8.14 12.11
C PRO A 33 -23.86 -8.27 12.73
N GLU A 34 -24.02 -7.95 14.01
CA GLU A 34 -25.30 -8.07 14.74
C GLU A 34 -26.21 -6.87 14.48
N ASN A 35 -25.65 -5.66 14.38
CA ASN A 35 -26.42 -4.42 14.18
C ASN A 35 -26.45 -3.91 12.73
N GLN A 36 -25.75 -4.57 11.79
CA GLN A 36 -25.67 -4.11 10.39
C GLN A 36 -27.03 -3.85 9.72
N SER A 37 -28.09 -4.55 10.13
CA SER A 37 -29.44 -4.31 9.60
C SER A 37 -30.04 -2.95 9.98
N GLU A 38 -29.54 -2.31 11.04
CA GLU A 38 -29.94 -0.98 11.49
C GLU A 38 -29.27 0.13 10.66
N TYR A 39 -28.16 -0.18 9.99
CA TYR A 39 -27.30 0.75 9.27
C TYR A 39 -27.43 0.68 7.74
N ARG A 40 -28.48 0.04 7.21
CA ARG A 40 -28.61 -0.27 5.77
C ARG A 40 -28.33 0.91 4.83
N ASP A 41 -28.91 2.08 5.11
CA ASP A 41 -28.75 3.25 4.25
C ASP A 41 -27.30 3.77 4.28
N GLN A 42 -26.64 3.71 5.43
CA GLN A 42 -25.23 4.10 5.56
C GLN A 42 -24.29 3.08 4.91
N LEU A 43 -24.59 1.78 5.02
CA LEU A 43 -23.82 0.72 4.35
C LEU A 43 -23.85 0.90 2.83
N ILE A 44 -25.02 1.19 2.25
CA ILE A 44 -25.13 1.50 0.81
C ILE A 44 -24.37 2.79 0.48
N ARG A 45 -24.54 3.85 1.28
CA ARG A 45 -23.92 5.16 1.06
C ARG A 45 -22.39 5.09 1.07
N TYR A 46 -21.81 4.31 1.97
CA TYR A 46 -20.35 4.22 2.16
C TYR A 46 -19.74 2.95 1.56
N ASN A 47 -20.49 2.30 0.65
CA ASN A 47 -20.04 1.17 -0.17
C ASN A 47 -19.57 -0.07 0.64
N PHE A 48 -20.26 -0.39 1.73
CA PHE A 48 -20.15 -1.68 2.38
C PHE A 48 -21.02 -2.70 1.65
N GLY A 49 -20.44 -3.84 1.29
CA GLY A 49 -21.08 -4.81 0.41
C GLY A 49 -20.30 -6.12 0.32
N GLU A 50 -20.35 -6.75 -0.85
CA GLU A 50 -19.69 -8.04 -1.09
C GLU A 50 -18.15 -7.92 -0.99
N ASP A 51 -17.58 -6.90 -1.64
CA ASP A 51 -16.14 -6.65 -1.61
C ASP A 51 -15.68 -6.02 -0.28
N CYS A 52 -16.53 -5.26 0.39
CA CYS A 52 -16.22 -4.62 1.68
C CYS A 52 -17.23 -5.07 2.75
N PRO A 53 -17.16 -6.32 3.23
CA PRO A 53 -18.14 -6.86 4.17
C PRO A 53 -17.98 -6.27 5.57
N VAL A 54 -19.05 -6.35 6.37
CA VAL A 54 -18.98 -6.11 7.82
C VAL A 54 -18.52 -7.38 8.51
N PHE A 55 -17.48 -7.28 9.35
CA PHE A 55 -16.96 -8.41 10.13
C PHE A 55 -16.68 -8.00 11.59
N PRO A 56 -16.56 -8.96 12.53
CA PRO A 56 -16.27 -8.65 13.93
C PRO A 56 -14.97 -7.85 14.09
N CYS A 57 -14.98 -6.82 14.93
CA CYS A 57 -13.81 -5.98 15.22
C CYS A 57 -13.24 -5.23 14.02
N ILE A 58 -14.07 -4.89 13.01
CA ILE A 58 -13.64 -4.10 11.84
C ILE A 58 -12.96 -2.78 12.22
N TYR A 59 -13.46 -2.08 13.23
CA TYR A 59 -12.85 -0.84 13.70
C TYR A 59 -11.43 -1.06 14.24
N ASP A 60 -11.24 -2.08 15.08
CA ASP A 60 -9.92 -2.40 15.65
C ASP A 60 -8.94 -2.89 14.57
N TYR A 61 -9.44 -3.63 13.58
CA TYR A 61 -8.67 -3.99 12.39
C TYR A 61 -8.17 -2.75 11.65
N CYS A 62 -9.08 -1.81 11.33
CA CYS A 62 -8.76 -0.53 10.68
C CYS A 62 -7.76 0.30 11.49
N LYS A 63 -8.00 0.40 12.79
CA LYS A 63 -7.17 1.13 13.73
C LYS A 63 -5.75 0.58 13.77
N THR A 64 -5.59 -0.74 13.81
CA THR A 64 -4.28 -1.38 13.99
C THR A 64 -3.34 -1.08 12.83
N TYR A 65 -3.78 -1.29 11.58
CA TYR A 65 -2.91 -1.04 10.44
C TYR A 65 -2.69 0.46 10.20
N ALA A 66 -3.70 1.30 10.44
CA ALA A 66 -3.59 2.75 10.26
C ALA A 66 -2.60 3.37 11.26
N ALA A 67 -2.66 2.93 12.52
CA ALA A 67 -1.71 3.34 13.55
C ALA A 67 -0.27 2.90 13.23
N GLY A 68 -0.09 1.70 12.66
CA GLY A 68 1.22 1.24 12.20
C GLY A 68 1.83 2.14 11.12
N SER A 69 1.03 2.61 10.16
CA SER A 69 1.48 3.52 9.10
C SER A 69 1.73 4.93 9.62
N LEU A 70 0.92 5.41 10.58
CA LEU A 70 1.16 6.70 11.24
C LEU A 70 2.46 6.68 12.06
N LEU A 71 2.68 5.64 12.88
CA LEU A 71 3.93 5.44 13.61
C LEU A 71 5.15 5.40 12.69
N ALA A 72 5.03 4.71 11.56
CA ALA A 72 6.10 4.64 10.57
C ALA A 72 6.43 6.04 10.06
N ALA A 73 5.42 6.85 9.73
CA ALA A 73 5.60 8.24 9.30
C ALA A 73 6.21 9.13 10.39
N GLU A 74 5.75 9.04 11.63
CA GLU A 74 6.33 9.77 12.77
C GLU A 74 7.79 9.39 13.00
N SER A 75 8.13 8.10 12.92
CA SER A 75 9.50 7.62 13.08
C SER A 75 10.43 8.14 11.99
N ILE A 76 9.95 8.22 10.74
CA ILE A 76 10.70 8.80 9.62
C ILE A 76 10.86 10.31 9.83
N ALA A 77 9.76 11.02 10.11
CA ALA A 77 9.74 12.47 10.29
C ALA A 77 10.63 12.94 11.46
N ALA A 78 10.66 12.17 12.56
CA ALA A 78 11.52 12.44 13.71
C ALA A 78 13.00 12.08 13.47
N GLY A 79 13.34 11.43 12.35
CA GLY A 79 14.69 10.96 12.05
C GLY A 79 15.16 9.79 12.92
N TYR A 80 14.24 9.03 13.51
CA TYR A 80 14.57 7.83 14.29
C TYR A 80 14.86 6.61 13.42
N SER A 81 14.35 6.61 12.18
CA SER A 81 14.53 5.53 11.21
C SER A 81 14.82 6.10 9.83
N ASP A 82 15.69 5.44 9.07
CA ASP A 82 15.84 5.69 7.62
C ASP A 82 14.76 4.95 6.82
N ILE A 83 14.34 3.77 7.30
CA ILE A 83 13.29 2.93 6.72
C ILE A 83 12.36 2.45 7.83
N ALA A 84 11.05 2.62 7.64
CA ALA A 84 10.02 2.05 8.50
C ALA A 84 9.14 1.08 7.69
N ILE A 85 8.64 0.01 8.32
CA ILE A 85 7.91 -1.06 7.64
C ILE A 85 6.58 -1.32 8.33
N ASN A 86 5.48 -1.31 7.57
CA ASN A 86 4.16 -1.76 8.02
C ASN A 86 3.48 -2.64 6.96
N TRP A 87 3.73 -3.94 7.01
CA TRP A 87 3.11 -4.91 6.09
C TRP A 87 1.59 -5.07 6.28
N ALA A 88 1.01 -4.60 7.38
CA ALA A 88 -0.43 -4.65 7.59
C ALA A 88 -1.17 -3.51 6.86
N GLY A 89 -0.46 -2.43 6.54
CA GLY A 89 -1.00 -1.27 5.83
C GLY A 89 -0.91 -1.40 4.30
N GLY A 90 -1.03 -0.29 3.60
CA GLY A 90 -1.02 -0.25 2.13
C GLY A 90 -2.41 -0.33 1.50
N LEU A 91 -3.47 -0.04 2.26
CA LEU A 91 -4.87 -0.17 1.83
C LEU A 91 -5.30 1.04 0.98
N HIS A 92 -4.79 1.06 -0.25
CA HIS A 92 -4.79 2.23 -1.15
C HIS A 92 -6.13 2.59 -1.81
N HIS A 93 -7.13 1.70 -1.79
CA HIS A 93 -8.42 1.93 -2.46
C HIS A 93 -9.43 2.71 -1.60
N ALA A 94 -9.22 2.78 -0.28
CA ALA A 94 -10.14 3.45 0.62
C ALA A 94 -10.26 4.94 0.25
N LYS A 95 -11.49 5.43 0.16
CA LYS A 95 -11.80 6.81 -0.21
C LYS A 95 -12.08 7.66 1.01
N LYS A 96 -12.26 8.97 0.80
CA LYS A 96 -12.56 9.90 1.89
C LYS A 96 -13.82 9.50 2.67
N CYS A 97 -14.86 9.07 1.96
CA CYS A 97 -16.17 8.78 2.53
C CYS A 97 -16.71 7.40 2.14
N GLU A 98 -15.91 6.45 1.66
CA GLU A 98 -16.42 5.12 1.30
C GLU A 98 -15.31 4.07 1.33
N ALA A 99 -15.71 2.83 1.62
CA ALA A 99 -14.85 1.66 1.47
C ALA A 99 -14.77 1.25 -0.01
N SER A 100 -13.66 0.65 -0.43
CA SER A 100 -13.51 0.16 -1.81
C SER A 100 -12.39 -0.88 -1.88
N GLY A 101 -12.54 -1.93 -2.70
CA GLY A 101 -11.49 -2.91 -2.95
C GLY A 101 -10.85 -3.50 -1.69
N PHE A 102 -11.67 -3.98 -0.74
CA PHE A 102 -11.24 -4.50 0.57
C PHE A 102 -10.63 -3.45 1.53
N CYS A 103 -10.59 -2.18 1.15
CA CYS A 103 -9.99 -1.09 1.90
C CYS A 103 -11.05 -0.21 2.57
N TYR A 104 -10.91 0.04 3.88
CA TYR A 104 -11.86 0.83 4.66
C TYR A 104 -11.28 2.17 5.12
N VAL A 105 -10.09 2.17 5.74
CA VAL A 105 -9.33 3.36 6.09
C VAL A 105 -8.07 3.43 5.22
N ASN A 106 -7.78 4.58 4.64
CA ASN A 106 -6.62 4.80 3.78
C ASN A 106 -5.40 5.21 4.62
N ASP A 107 -4.68 4.21 5.13
CA ASP A 107 -3.51 4.42 5.96
C ASP A 107 -2.33 5.06 5.19
N CYS A 108 -2.28 4.88 3.87
CA CYS A 108 -1.29 5.51 3.01
C CYS A 108 -1.45 7.04 3.05
N VAL A 109 -2.69 7.52 2.87
CA VAL A 109 -3.00 8.96 2.91
C VAL A 109 -2.68 9.55 4.28
N LEU A 110 -3.07 8.88 5.37
CA LEU A 110 -2.79 9.33 6.73
C LEU A 110 -1.28 9.45 7.00
N ALA A 111 -0.49 8.45 6.60
CA ALA A 111 0.96 8.49 6.73
C ALA A 111 1.60 9.60 5.88
N ILE A 112 1.12 9.81 4.65
CA ILE A 112 1.63 10.91 3.80
C ILE A 112 1.30 12.27 4.40
N LEU A 113 0.10 12.47 4.95
CA LEU A 113 -0.29 13.70 5.63
C LEU A 113 0.62 13.98 6.85
N GLU A 114 1.02 12.95 7.58
CA GLU A 114 2.01 13.07 8.66
C GLU A 114 3.40 13.47 8.13
N LEU A 115 3.89 12.78 7.10
CA LEU A 115 5.16 13.14 6.45
C LEU A 115 5.16 14.60 5.95
N LEU A 116 4.04 15.09 5.43
CA LEU A 116 3.88 16.47 4.95
C LEU A 116 3.97 17.53 6.06
N LYS A 117 3.96 17.17 7.34
CA LYS A 117 4.27 18.11 8.44
C LYS A 117 5.76 18.48 8.47
N THR A 118 6.62 17.60 7.97
CA THR A 118 8.08 17.75 7.99
C THR A 118 8.68 17.96 6.61
N TYR A 119 8.17 17.26 5.60
CA TYR A 119 8.69 17.25 4.24
C TYR A 119 7.82 18.08 3.29
N THR A 120 8.44 18.82 2.39
CA THR A 120 7.74 19.64 1.40
C THR A 120 7.19 18.78 0.26
N ARG A 121 7.95 17.75 -0.14
CA ARG A 121 7.64 16.85 -1.28
C ARG A 121 7.73 15.39 -0.87
N VAL A 122 6.59 14.70 -0.87
CA VAL A 122 6.49 13.26 -0.57
C VAL A 122 6.17 12.51 -1.87
N LEU A 123 6.92 11.47 -2.19
CA LEU A 123 6.63 10.61 -3.34
C LEU A 123 5.92 9.34 -2.86
N TYR A 124 4.74 9.08 -3.39
CA TYR A 124 4.03 7.83 -3.26
C TYR A 124 4.31 6.96 -4.48
N ILE A 125 4.80 5.74 -4.25
CA ILE A 125 5.07 4.75 -5.30
C ILE A 125 4.22 3.52 -5.00
N ASP A 126 3.55 3.02 -6.03
CA ASP A 126 2.63 1.90 -5.93
C ASP A 126 2.98 0.82 -6.98
N ILE A 127 3.29 -0.38 -6.49
CA ILE A 127 3.62 -1.57 -7.29
C ILE A 127 2.60 -2.71 -7.10
N ASP A 128 1.42 -2.39 -6.55
CA ASP A 128 0.23 -3.24 -6.60
C ASP A 128 -0.22 -3.48 -8.05
N CYS A 129 -0.89 -4.60 -8.31
CA CYS A 129 -1.46 -4.85 -9.63
C CYS A 129 -2.61 -3.89 -9.97
N HIS A 130 -3.28 -3.33 -8.95
CA HIS A 130 -4.38 -2.39 -9.08
C HIS A 130 -3.89 -0.95 -8.99
N HIS A 131 -4.60 -0.03 -9.66
CA HIS A 131 -4.30 1.39 -9.56
C HIS A 131 -4.55 1.90 -8.13
N GLY A 132 -3.58 2.61 -7.56
CA GLY A 132 -3.65 3.28 -6.24
C GLY A 132 -4.58 4.49 -6.20
N ASP A 133 -5.82 4.28 -6.62
CA ASP A 133 -6.80 5.31 -6.93
C ASP A 133 -7.25 6.15 -5.73
N GLY A 134 -7.34 5.58 -4.53
CA GLY A 134 -7.68 6.32 -3.32
C GLY A 134 -6.58 7.30 -2.90
N VAL A 135 -5.31 6.91 -3.07
CA VAL A 135 -4.16 7.79 -2.78
C VAL A 135 -4.01 8.86 -3.85
N GLU A 136 -4.16 8.50 -5.14
CA GLU A 136 -4.17 9.48 -6.23
C GLU A 136 -5.27 10.53 -6.04
N GLU A 137 -6.51 10.10 -5.76
CA GLU A 137 -7.64 11.00 -5.56
C GLU A 137 -7.42 11.96 -4.38
N ALA A 138 -6.87 11.46 -3.26
CA ALA A 138 -6.61 12.27 -2.07
C ALA A 138 -5.63 13.43 -2.33
N PHE A 139 -4.71 13.25 -3.28
CA PHE A 139 -3.66 14.23 -3.60
C PHE A 139 -3.77 14.84 -5.00
N LEU A 140 -4.90 14.62 -5.69
CA LEU A 140 -5.12 15.02 -7.09
C LEU A 140 -4.88 16.51 -7.38
N LEU A 141 -5.07 17.37 -6.37
CA LEU A 141 -5.03 18.83 -6.48
C LEU A 141 -3.78 19.46 -5.83
N THR A 142 -2.74 18.70 -5.49
CA THR A 142 -1.51 19.22 -4.87
C THR A 142 -0.25 18.83 -5.63
N ASP A 143 0.74 19.71 -5.61
CA ASP A 143 2.10 19.49 -6.09
C ASP A 143 3.07 19.03 -4.99
N ARG A 144 2.60 18.94 -3.74
CA ARG A 144 3.41 18.47 -2.60
C ARG A 144 3.53 16.96 -2.53
N VAL A 145 2.63 16.24 -3.21
CA VAL A 145 2.67 14.79 -3.31
C VAL A 145 2.66 14.42 -4.78
N MET A 146 3.61 13.59 -5.18
CA MET A 146 3.55 12.93 -6.47
C MET A 146 3.12 11.48 -6.25
N THR A 147 2.11 11.03 -6.98
CA THR A 147 1.68 9.63 -7.00
C THR A 147 2.21 8.96 -8.26
N ALA A 148 2.78 7.77 -8.12
CA ALA A 148 3.30 7.00 -9.24
C ALA A 148 2.85 5.53 -9.12
N SER A 149 1.99 5.08 -10.02
CA SER A 149 1.39 3.74 -9.96
C SER A 149 1.64 2.95 -11.25
N PHE A 150 2.03 1.68 -11.09
CA PHE A 150 2.30 0.72 -12.16
C PHE A 150 1.33 -0.46 -12.07
N HIS A 151 0.24 -0.39 -12.82
CA HIS A 151 -0.91 -1.25 -12.60
C HIS A 151 -1.47 -1.80 -13.90
N LYS A 152 -2.24 -2.89 -13.80
CA LYS A 152 -2.99 -3.40 -14.93
C LYS A 152 -4.13 -2.43 -15.28
N TYR A 153 -4.27 -2.11 -16.57
CA TYR A 153 -5.33 -1.22 -17.05
C TYR A 153 -6.23 -1.89 -18.10
N GLY A 154 -7.40 -1.31 -18.37
CA GLY A 154 -8.44 -1.85 -19.26
C GLY A 154 -9.65 -2.38 -18.49
N SER A 155 -10.16 -3.56 -18.84
CA SER A 155 -11.25 -4.22 -18.09
C SER A 155 -10.73 -4.83 -16.78
N PHE A 156 -10.27 -3.99 -15.86
CA PHE A 156 -9.70 -4.38 -14.57
C PHE A 156 -10.06 -3.36 -13.48
N PHE A 157 -10.22 -3.81 -12.24
CA PHE A 157 -10.48 -2.92 -11.11
C PHE A 157 -9.24 -2.03 -10.84
N PRO A 158 -9.40 -0.75 -10.44
CA PRO A 158 -10.63 0.02 -10.22
C PRO A 158 -11.18 0.72 -11.48
N GLY A 159 -10.53 0.59 -12.63
CA GLY A 159 -10.94 1.22 -13.89
C GLY A 159 -10.45 2.66 -14.09
N THR A 160 -9.62 3.18 -13.18
CA THR A 160 -8.91 4.46 -13.26
C THR A 160 -7.41 4.23 -13.50
N GLY A 161 -6.61 5.29 -13.61
CA GLY A 161 -5.15 5.19 -13.83
C GLY A 161 -4.78 5.16 -15.31
N SER A 162 -5.57 5.83 -16.15
CA SER A 162 -5.26 5.95 -17.57
C SER A 162 -3.97 6.73 -17.79
N LEU A 163 -3.32 6.55 -18.94
CA LEU A 163 -2.15 7.35 -19.33
C LEU A 163 -2.43 8.87 -19.34
N ASN A 164 -3.70 9.26 -19.49
CA ASN A 164 -4.12 10.67 -19.51
C ASN A 164 -4.51 11.20 -18.12
N ASP A 165 -4.53 10.34 -17.11
CA ASP A 165 -4.84 10.72 -15.73
C ASP A 165 -3.55 11.29 -15.11
N ILE A 166 -3.40 12.61 -15.22
CA ILE A 166 -2.15 13.31 -14.90
C ILE A 166 -2.32 14.33 -13.77
N GLY A 167 -3.37 14.22 -12.96
CA GLY A 167 -3.69 15.20 -11.92
C GLY A 167 -4.37 16.47 -12.47
N VAL A 168 -4.86 17.32 -11.55
CA VAL A 168 -5.73 18.45 -11.87
C VAL A 168 -5.28 19.71 -11.14
N GLU A 169 -5.53 20.88 -11.72
CA GLU A 169 -5.10 22.19 -11.20
C GLU A 169 -3.62 22.20 -10.79
N THR A 170 -3.32 22.53 -9.53
CA THR A 170 -1.96 22.56 -8.97
C THR A 170 -1.30 21.18 -8.99
N GLY A 171 -2.08 20.10 -8.88
CA GLY A 171 -1.59 18.72 -8.97
C GLY A 171 -1.40 18.21 -10.40
N LYS A 172 -1.65 19.03 -11.43
CA LYS A 172 -1.39 18.63 -12.81
C LYS A 172 0.10 18.33 -13.02
N TYR A 173 0.38 17.18 -13.62
CA TYR A 173 1.67 16.51 -13.78
C TYR A 173 2.27 15.90 -12.51
N TYR A 174 1.49 15.78 -11.43
CA TYR A 174 1.90 15.10 -10.18
C TYR A 174 1.19 13.75 -9.94
N SER A 175 0.37 13.31 -10.89
CA SER A 175 -0.08 11.92 -10.99
C SER A 175 0.62 11.25 -12.17
N VAL A 176 1.35 10.17 -11.93
CA VAL A 176 2.10 9.42 -12.94
C VAL A 176 1.53 8.00 -13.00
N ASN A 177 0.76 7.75 -14.04
CA ASN A 177 0.15 6.44 -14.27
C ASN A 177 0.87 5.68 -15.39
N TYR A 178 1.28 4.45 -15.09
CA TYR A 178 1.87 3.53 -16.05
C TYR A 178 0.93 2.33 -16.26
N PRO A 179 -0.05 2.45 -17.18
CA PRO A 179 -0.98 1.38 -17.48
C PRO A 179 -0.26 0.22 -18.19
N LEU A 180 -0.47 -1.00 -17.69
CA LEU A 180 0.18 -2.22 -18.18
C LEU A 180 -0.84 -3.26 -18.65
N ASP A 181 -0.38 -4.11 -19.58
CA ASP A 181 -1.09 -5.31 -20.00
C ASP A 181 -0.81 -6.50 -19.05
N GLU A 182 -1.65 -7.52 -19.15
CA GLU A 182 -1.48 -8.77 -18.40
C GLU A 182 -0.18 -9.51 -18.79
N GLY A 183 0.34 -10.32 -17.86
CA GLY A 183 1.47 -11.21 -18.11
C GLY A 183 2.84 -10.55 -18.22
N ILE A 184 2.97 -9.26 -17.86
CA ILE A 184 4.26 -8.57 -17.84
C ILE A 184 5.29 -9.33 -16.99
N ASP A 185 6.50 -9.46 -17.54
CA ASP A 185 7.62 -10.15 -16.89
C ASP A 185 8.57 -9.19 -16.16
N ASP A 186 9.46 -9.77 -15.34
CA ASP A 186 10.45 -9.01 -14.55
C ASP A 186 11.28 -8.05 -15.40
N ALA A 187 11.75 -8.50 -16.56
CA ALA A 187 12.66 -7.72 -17.40
C ALA A 187 11.98 -6.47 -17.96
N THR A 188 10.75 -6.63 -18.44
CA THR A 188 9.95 -5.54 -19.02
C THR A 188 9.50 -4.58 -17.94
N TYR A 189 9.00 -5.10 -16.81
CA TYR A 189 8.54 -4.29 -15.68
C TYR A 189 9.69 -3.45 -15.11
N LEU A 190 10.83 -4.07 -14.83
CA LEU A 190 11.98 -3.36 -14.25
C LEU A 190 12.60 -2.33 -15.20
N PHE A 191 12.57 -2.59 -16.51
CA PHE A 191 12.99 -1.58 -17.49
C PHE A 191 12.10 -0.33 -17.40
N ALA A 192 10.78 -0.51 -17.46
CA ALA A 192 9.83 0.58 -17.37
C ALA A 192 9.92 1.31 -16.02
N PHE A 193 9.88 0.56 -14.92
CA PHE A 193 9.96 1.07 -13.56
C PHE A 193 11.21 1.93 -13.38
N LYS A 194 12.38 1.42 -13.75
CA LYS A 194 13.64 2.15 -13.60
C LYS A 194 13.65 3.46 -14.39
N VAL A 195 13.20 3.45 -15.65
CA VAL A 195 13.21 4.65 -16.50
C VAL A 195 12.31 5.74 -15.91
N VAL A 196 11.10 5.36 -15.51
CA VAL A 196 10.13 6.32 -14.96
C VAL A 196 10.59 6.84 -13.59
N MET A 197 11.04 5.95 -12.70
CA MET A 197 11.47 6.32 -11.35
C MET A 197 12.68 7.25 -11.35
N GLU A 198 13.67 7.03 -12.22
CA GLU A 198 14.82 7.93 -12.32
C GLU A 198 14.43 9.33 -12.84
N GLU A 199 13.48 9.43 -13.77
CA GLU A 199 12.93 10.72 -14.21
C GLU A 199 12.14 11.42 -13.10
N ILE A 200 11.30 10.68 -12.35
CA ILE A 200 10.59 11.22 -11.19
C ILE A 200 11.58 11.77 -10.17
N LYS A 201 12.60 10.99 -9.79
CA LYS A 201 13.63 11.44 -8.84
C LYS A 201 14.30 12.73 -9.30
N LEU A 202 14.67 12.82 -10.58
CA LEU A 202 15.34 13.99 -11.15
C LEU A 202 14.46 15.25 -11.12
N ARG A 203 13.17 15.09 -11.44
CA ARG A 203 12.22 16.20 -11.62
C ARG A 203 11.56 16.62 -10.32
N PHE A 204 10.99 15.66 -9.60
CA PHE A 204 10.22 15.90 -8.38
C PHE A 204 11.10 16.12 -7.15
N LYS A 205 12.29 15.49 -7.10
CA LYS A 205 13.24 15.59 -5.99
C LYS A 205 12.56 15.34 -4.63
N PRO A 206 11.98 14.14 -4.42
CA PRO A 206 11.28 13.84 -3.17
C PRO A 206 12.21 13.92 -1.96
N GLU A 207 11.63 14.24 -0.82
CA GLU A 207 12.33 14.34 0.47
C GLU A 207 11.98 13.17 1.40
N ALA A 208 10.83 12.52 1.17
CA ALA A 208 10.43 11.26 1.78
C ALA A 208 9.63 10.42 0.76
N ILE A 209 9.60 9.10 0.97
CA ILE A 209 8.93 8.15 0.08
C ILE A 209 7.96 7.25 0.86
N PHE A 210 6.79 7.01 0.31
CA PHE A 210 5.90 5.94 0.73
C PHE A 210 5.82 4.93 -0.43
N LEU A 211 6.35 3.72 -0.23
CA LEU A 211 6.31 2.64 -1.22
C LEU A 211 5.32 1.57 -0.76
N GLN A 212 4.21 1.46 -1.48
CA GLN A 212 3.22 0.40 -1.33
C GLN A 212 3.74 -0.83 -2.08
N CYS A 213 3.87 -1.97 -1.39
CA CYS A 213 4.45 -3.21 -1.91
C CYS A 213 3.37 -4.29 -2.07
N GLY A 214 2.28 -3.95 -2.75
CA GLY A 214 1.23 -4.89 -3.14
C GLY A 214 1.81 -6.08 -3.89
N THR A 215 1.46 -7.28 -3.42
CA THR A 215 2.04 -8.56 -3.86
C THR A 215 1.15 -9.32 -4.83
N ASP A 216 -0.01 -8.78 -5.19
CA ASP A 216 -0.87 -9.33 -6.23
C ASP A 216 -0.31 -9.08 -7.64
N SER A 217 0.70 -8.21 -7.80
CA SER A 217 1.51 -8.10 -9.02
C SER A 217 2.44 -9.31 -9.23
N LEU A 218 2.56 -10.22 -8.27
CA LEU A 218 3.33 -11.45 -8.41
C LEU A 218 2.65 -12.49 -9.31
N SER A 219 3.47 -13.31 -9.95
CA SER A 219 3.02 -14.46 -10.71
C SER A 219 2.17 -15.41 -9.88
N SER A 220 1.13 -15.96 -10.51
CA SER A 220 0.20 -16.92 -9.91
C SER A 220 -0.54 -16.38 -8.68
N ASP A 221 -0.71 -15.06 -8.59
CA ASP A 221 -1.70 -14.48 -7.69
C ASP A 221 -3.13 -14.92 -8.10
N ARG A 222 -4.07 -14.89 -7.15
CA ARG A 222 -5.45 -15.33 -7.40
C ARG A 222 -6.29 -14.27 -8.13
N LEU A 223 -5.98 -13.00 -7.95
CA LEU A 223 -6.72 -11.87 -8.52
C LEU A 223 -5.84 -11.07 -9.51
N GLY A 224 -4.56 -10.90 -9.18
CA GLY A 224 -3.62 -10.21 -10.04
C GLY A 224 -3.31 -10.98 -11.33
N MET A 225 -2.91 -10.24 -12.36
CA MET A 225 -2.75 -10.76 -13.73
C MET A 225 -1.35 -10.53 -14.30
N PHE A 226 -0.36 -10.23 -13.44
CA PHE A 226 1.04 -10.07 -13.83
C PHE A 226 1.83 -11.37 -13.66
N ASN A 227 3.08 -11.35 -14.09
CA ASN A 227 3.99 -12.49 -14.04
C ASN A 227 5.33 -12.12 -13.38
N LEU A 228 5.30 -11.29 -12.33
CA LEU A 228 6.50 -10.90 -11.61
C LEU A 228 6.97 -12.00 -10.65
N SER A 229 8.28 -12.20 -10.57
CA SER A 229 8.87 -13.01 -9.52
C SER A 229 9.06 -12.19 -8.23
N VAL A 230 9.23 -12.88 -7.11
CA VAL A 230 9.63 -12.25 -5.83
C VAL A 230 10.92 -11.43 -5.99
N LYS A 231 11.84 -11.89 -6.84
CA LYS A 231 13.09 -11.16 -7.11
C LYS A 231 12.83 -9.91 -7.93
N GLY A 232 12.04 -10.01 -9.00
CA GLY A 232 11.68 -8.87 -9.85
C GLY A 232 11.00 -7.78 -9.04
N HIS A 233 10.01 -8.14 -8.22
CA HIS A 233 9.31 -7.24 -7.32
C HIS A 233 10.26 -6.58 -6.30
N GLY A 234 11.12 -7.36 -5.64
CA GLY A 234 12.12 -6.81 -4.70
C GLY A 234 13.20 -5.92 -5.35
N GLU A 235 13.50 -6.06 -6.64
CA GLU A 235 14.41 -5.13 -7.33
C GLU A 235 13.82 -3.72 -7.43
N CYS A 236 12.49 -3.54 -7.39
CA CYS A 236 11.85 -2.24 -7.23
C CYS A 236 12.23 -1.60 -5.88
N VAL A 237 12.05 -2.33 -4.77
CA VAL A 237 12.43 -1.88 -3.42
C VAL A 237 13.92 -1.53 -3.36
N LYS A 238 14.77 -2.37 -3.94
CA LYS A 238 16.22 -2.16 -3.97
C LYS A 238 16.63 -0.92 -4.77
N LEU A 239 15.97 -0.65 -5.90
CA LEU A 239 16.18 0.58 -6.66
C LEU A 239 15.83 1.81 -5.82
N ILE A 240 14.63 1.84 -5.22
CA ILE A 240 14.17 2.98 -4.43
C ILE A 240 15.05 3.19 -3.20
N LYS A 241 15.39 2.12 -2.48
CA LYS A 241 16.33 2.15 -1.35
C LYS A 241 17.68 2.77 -1.75
N SER A 242 18.17 2.50 -2.96
CA SER A 242 19.47 3.03 -3.43
C SER A 242 19.52 4.55 -3.51
N TRP A 243 18.38 5.22 -3.50
CA TRP A 243 18.32 6.68 -3.51
C TRP A 243 18.71 7.32 -2.18
N GLY A 244 18.71 6.56 -1.08
CA GLY A 244 19.08 7.06 0.25
C GLY A 244 18.10 8.12 0.79
N ILE A 245 16.84 8.07 0.35
CA ILE A 245 15.77 8.96 0.80
C ILE A 245 14.97 8.21 1.88
N PRO A 246 14.60 8.83 3.01
CA PRO A 246 13.81 8.19 4.04
C PRO A 246 12.51 7.62 3.48
N MET A 247 12.19 6.36 3.80
CA MET A 247 11.05 5.69 3.17
C MET A 247 10.25 4.78 4.10
N ILE A 248 8.95 4.68 3.81
CA ILE A 248 8.04 3.70 4.40
C ILE A 248 7.83 2.58 3.38
N LEU A 249 7.95 1.33 3.82
CA LEU A 249 7.47 0.16 3.09
C LEU A 249 6.14 -0.27 3.70
N SER A 250 5.11 -0.43 2.88
CA SER A 250 3.82 -0.94 3.33
C SER A 250 3.41 -2.18 2.54
N GLY A 251 2.39 -2.88 3.03
CA GLY A 251 1.81 -4.02 2.33
C GLY A 251 0.97 -3.59 1.13
N GLY A 252 -0.20 -4.20 0.99
CA GLY A 252 -1.10 -4.03 -0.15
C GLY A 252 -1.88 -5.29 -0.48
N GLY A 253 -2.33 -5.40 -1.73
CA GLY A 253 -2.95 -6.58 -2.29
C GLY A 253 -2.04 -7.82 -2.24
N GLY A 254 -2.65 -8.99 -2.45
CA GLY A 254 -1.96 -10.27 -2.37
C GLY A 254 -2.89 -11.37 -1.92
N TYR A 255 -3.10 -12.37 -2.78
CA TYR A 255 -4.17 -13.34 -2.62
C TYR A 255 -3.66 -14.79 -2.72
N THR A 256 -2.39 -14.98 -3.09
CA THR A 256 -1.65 -16.23 -2.88
C THR A 256 -0.76 -16.13 -1.64
N LEU A 257 -1.31 -16.48 -0.46
CA LEU A 257 -0.68 -16.30 0.88
C LEU A 257 0.81 -16.71 1.00
N ARG A 258 1.20 -17.81 0.34
CA ARG A 258 2.62 -18.24 0.30
C ARG A 258 3.52 -17.19 -0.36
N ASN A 259 3.07 -16.60 -1.47
CA ASN A 259 3.85 -15.65 -2.24
C ASN A 259 3.95 -14.32 -1.51
N ILE A 260 2.88 -13.89 -0.82
CA ILE A 260 2.91 -12.72 0.08
C ILE A 260 4.03 -12.88 1.11
N SER A 261 4.05 -14.02 1.82
CA SER A 261 5.04 -14.30 2.86
C SER A 261 6.46 -14.34 2.30
N ARG A 262 6.66 -14.89 1.10
CA ARG A 262 7.96 -14.91 0.42
C ARG A 262 8.42 -13.51 0.05
N CYS A 263 7.53 -12.69 -0.50
CA CYS A 263 7.83 -11.37 -1.00
C CYS A 263 8.24 -10.43 0.13
N TRP A 264 7.39 -10.25 1.13
CA TRP A 264 7.66 -9.31 2.21
C TRP A 264 8.84 -9.73 3.09
N VAL A 265 9.14 -11.03 3.23
CA VAL A 265 10.38 -11.49 3.88
C VAL A 265 11.60 -11.07 3.06
N TYR A 266 11.57 -11.24 1.74
CA TYR A 266 12.67 -10.82 0.87
C TYR A 266 12.84 -9.30 0.83
N GLU A 267 11.76 -8.54 0.71
CA GLU A 267 11.81 -7.07 0.73
C GLU A 267 12.26 -6.53 2.09
N THR A 268 11.90 -7.20 3.20
CA THR A 268 12.46 -6.90 4.52
C THR A 268 13.98 -7.12 4.53
N SER A 269 14.48 -8.21 3.93
CA SER A 269 15.91 -8.48 3.83
C SER A 269 16.66 -7.39 3.05
N ILE A 270 16.04 -6.88 1.98
CA ILE A 270 16.55 -5.75 1.20
C ILE A 270 16.59 -4.49 2.07
N ALA A 271 15.51 -4.17 2.80
CA ALA A 271 15.44 -3.00 3.67
C ALA A 271 16.58 -2.99 4.70
N ILE A 272 16.79 -4.10 5.41
CA ILE A 272 17.84 -4.23 6.43
C ILE A 272 19.25 -4.48 5.86
N GLY A 273 19.37 -4.65 4.53
CA GLY A 273 20.64 -4.90 3.85
C GLY A 273 21.29 -6.23 4.22
N GLN A 274 20.48 -7.27 4.41
CA GLN A 274 20.93 -8.62 4.71
C GLN A 274 20.56 -9.57 3.56
N ASP A 275 21.54 -10.36 3.11
CA ASP A 275 21.24 -11.46 2.21
C ASP A 275 20.60 -12.62 2.99
N ILE A 276 19.56 -13.22 2.42
CA ILE A 276 18.90 -14.39 2.99
C ILE A 276 19.15 -15.62 2.12
N GLN A 277 19.25 -16.78 2.77
CA GLN A 277 19.32 -18.04 2.05
C GLN A 277 17.97 -18.32 1.37
N ASN A 278 18.01 -18.96 0.21
CA ASN A 278 16.78 -19.30 -0.51
C ASN A 278 15.99 -20.42 0.19
N GLU A 279 16.59 -21.16 1.12
CA GLU A 279 15.94 -22.23 1.86
C GLU A 279 15.01 -21.69 2.95
N MET A 280 13.80 -22.24 3.04
CA MET A 280 12.92 -21.96 4.17
C MET A 280 13.50 -22.55 5.47
N PRO A 281 13.52 -21.78 6.59
CA PRO A 281 14.03 -22.27 7.86
C PRO A 281 13.34 -23.55 8.31
N GLU A 282 14.11 -24.59 8.67
CA GLU A 282 13.58 -25.91 9.04
C GLU A 282 12.59 -25.87 10.21
N HIS A 283 12.84 -24.98 11.17
CA HIS A 283 12.01 -24.84 12.38
C HIS A 283 10.84 -23.86 12.21
N TYR A 284 10.59 -23.35 11.00
CA TYR A 284 9.46 -22.44 10.78
C TYR A 284 8.12 -23.19 10.91
N LYS A 285 7.27 -22.74 11.84
CA LYS A 285 6.00 -23.39 12.18
C LYS A 285 5.08 -23.65 10.97
N TYR A 286 5.12 -22.77 9.97
CA TYR A 286 4.27 -22.87 8.78
C TYR A 286 5.04 -23.37 7.54
N ARG A 287 6.21 -24.01 7.71
CA ARG A 287 7.07 -24.48 6.61
C ARG A 287 6.35 -25.35 5.58
N ASP A 288 5.43 -26.20 6.02
CA ASP A 288 4.68 -27.10 5.14
C ASP A 288 3.74 -26.38 4.17
N TYR A 289 3.38 -25.12 4.44
CA TYR A 289 2.63 -24.31 3.48
C TYR A 289 3.41 -24.11 2.19
N PHE A 290 4.75 -24.17 2.22
CA PHE A 290 5.66 -23.92 1.11
C PHE A 290 6.15 -25.20 0.40
N CYS A 291 5.46 -26.32 0.63
CA CYS A 291 5.64 -27.54 -0.16
C CYS A 291 5.31 -27.29 -1.65
N PRO A 292 6.01 -27.92 -2.61
CA PRO A 292 7.07 -28.92 -2.41
C PRO A 292 8.49 -28.36 -2.41
N ASP A 293 8.67 -27.09 -2.77
CA ASP A 293 9.98 -26.51 -3.05
C ASP A 293 10.71 -26.05 -1.79
N TYR A 294 9.95 -25.60 -0.76
CA TYR A 294 10.48 -25.06 0.49
C TYR A 294 11.49 -23.92 0.27
N LYS A 295 11.29 -23.12 -0.77
CA LYS A 295 12.13 -21.96 -1.09
C LYS A 295 11.42 -20.63 -0.88
N ILE A 296 12.21 -19.58 -0.67
CA ILE A 296 11.76 -18.19 -0.64
C ILE A 296 11.50 -17.68 -2.06
N HIS A 297 12.39 -17.97 -2.99
CA HIS A 297 12.30 -17.59 -4.41
C HIS A 297 11.96 -18.80 -5.28
N GLN A 298 11.16 -18.54 -6.33
CA GLN A 298 10.94 -19.43 -7.47
C GLN A 298 11.50 -18.77 -8.73
#